data_AF-A0A7R8XBI4-F1
#
_entry.id   AF-A0A7R8XBI4-F1
#
_cell.length_a   1.000
_cell.length_b   1.000
_cell.length_c   1.000
_cell.angle_alpha   90.00
_cell.angle_beta   90.00
_cell.angle_gamma   90.00
#
_symmetry.space_group_name_H-M   'P 1'
#
loop_
_entity.id
_entity.type
_entity.pdbx_description
1 polymer ?
#
loop_
_entity_poly.entity_id
_entity_poly.type
_entity_poly.pdbx_seq_one_letter_code
_entity_poly.pdbx_strand_id
1 'polypeptide(L)'
;MNEDCSREGEEDLSECGPYEVCNKVDTYSTPWVERQCRCPGSNQCSLAIGPYDGHTITDRNQLLKICEKVSELPKCRYFRDITWTVELSRRNATAQTLHCRCPKGSHAYILKREGDVYAFACSPQSRLGCERKQPCRLFSVKKRETVEEVSTNTICRCSGPMTCPKHHSNQGVLAGKTYSREGIRTFLGYCL
;
A
#
# COMPACT_ATOMS: atom_id res chain seq x y z
N MET A 1 -5.40 32.15 -25.44
CA MET A 1 -5.86 30.80 -25.83
C MET A 1 -4.69 29.89 -25.57
N ASN A 2 -4.93 28.81 -24.80
CA ASN A 2 -4.02 27.69 -24.53
C ASN A 2 -2.61 28.06 -24.00
N GLU A 3 -1.74 27.11 -23.66
CA GLU A 3 -1.97 25.79 -23.03
C GLU A 3 -1.91 25.99 -21.49
N ASP A 4 -2.11 25.03 -20.57
CA ASP A 4 -2.17 23.57 -20.57
C ASP A 4 -3.17 23.06 -19.49
N CYS A 5 -3.49 21.75 -19.50
CA CYS A 5 -3.92 20.99 -18.32
C CYS A 5 -3.43 19.53 -18.46
N SER A 6 -2.29 19.20 -17.84
CA SER A 6 -1.75 17.85 -17.69
C SER A 6 -2.61 16.93 -16.81
N ARG A 7 -3.83 16.64 -17.28
CA ARG A 7 -4.57 15.43 -16.94
C ARG A 7 -3.94 14.29 -17.72
N GLU A 8 -3.11 13.47 -17.08
CA GLU A 8 -2.85 12.11 -17.59
C GLU A 8 -4.21 11.41 -17.71
N GLY A 9 -4.60 11.10 -18.95
CA GLY A 9 -5.92 10.61 -19.28
C GLY A 9 -6.06 9.12 -18.98
N GLU A 10 -7.29 8.61 -18.91
CA GLU A 10 -7.49 7.15 -18.90
C GLU A 10 -6.95 6.49 -20.18
N GLU A 11 -6.79 7.26 -21.27
CA GLU A 11 -6.21 6.81 -22.54
C GLU A 11 -4.69 6.60 -22.49
N ASP A 12 -3.96 7.33 -21.63
CA ASP A 12 -2.50 7.22 -21.47
C ASP A 12 -2.10 5.95 -20.69
N LEU A 13 -3.04 5.36 -19.95
CA LEU A 13 -2.83 4.13 -19.19
C LEU A 13 -2.74 2.91 -20.12
N SER A 14 -1.70 2.10 -19.95
CA SER A 14 -1.55 0.82 -20.66
C SER A 14 -2.65 -0.18 -20.27
N GLU A 15 -2.86 -1.19 -21.10
CA GLU A 15 -3.67 -2.36 -20.73
C GLU A 15 -2.95 -3.16 -19.63
N CYS A 16 -3.71 -3.70 -18.67
CA CYS A 16 -3.20 -4.51 -17.57
C CYS A 16 -2.79 -5.91 -18.05
N GLY A 17 -1.64 -6.39 -17.56
CA GLY A 17 -1.30 -7.81 -17.62
C GLY A 17 -2.16 -8.67 -16.68
N PRO A 18 -2.06 -10.02 -16.79
CA PRO A 18 -2.81 -10.93 -15.93
C PRO A 18 -2.48 -10.74 -14.45
N TYR A 19 -3.52 -10.60 -13.61
CA TYR A 19 -3.43 -10.32 -12.18
C TYR A 19 -2.64 -9.04 -11.82
N GLU A 20 -2.53 -8.08 -12.74
CA GLU A 20 -1.92 -6.79 -12.48
C GLU A 20 -2.87 -5.85 -11.72
N VAL A 21 -2.33 -5.13 -10.75
CA VAL A 21 -3.06 -4.18 -9.91
C VAL A 21 -3.48 -2.97 -10.75
N CYS A 22 -4.75 -2.93 -11.14
CA CYS A 22 -5.32 -1.89 -11.99
C CYS A 22 -5.60 -0.57 -11.25
N ASN A 23 -5.98 -0.64 -9.96
CA ASN A 23 -6.14 0.51 -9.07
C ASN A 23 -5.53 0.21 -7.69
N LYS A 24 -4.96 1.24 -7.06
CA LYS A 24 -4.63 1.25 -5.63
C LYS A 24 -5.54 2.27 -4.94
N VAL A 25 -6.27 1.86 -3.91
CA VAL A 25 -7.06 2.77 -3.06
C VAL A 25 -6.36 2.91 -1.71
N ASP A 26 -5.92 4.11 -1.36
CA ASP A 26 -5.45 4.38 0.00
C ASP A 26 -6.65 4.77 0.87
N THR A 27 -6.76 4.18 2.05
CA THR A 27 -7.84 4.42 3.02
C THR A 27 -7.33 4.95 4.36
N TYR A 28 -6.14 5.56 4.39
CA TYR A 28 -5.54 6.11 5.61
C TYR A 28 -6.29 7.33 6.18
N SER A 29 -6.70 8.24 5.31
CA SER A 29 -7.45 9.47 5.64
C SER A 29 -8.72 9.54 4.78
N THR A 30 -8.91 10.60 3.99
CA THR A 30 -9.95 10.64 2.95
C THR A 30 -9.55 9.67 1.83
N PRO A 31 -10.37 8.65 1.50
CA PRO A 31 -9.97 7.66 0.51
C PRO A 31 -9.76 8.25 -0.87
N TRP A 32 -8.67 7.86 -1.53
CA TRP A 32 -8.32 8.30 -2.89
C TRP A 32 -7.81 7.13 -3.72
N VAL A 33 -7.91 7.25 -5.05
CA VAL A 33 -7.59 6.18 -6.01
C VAL A 33 -6.41 6.58 -6.88
N GLU A 34 -5.38 5.76 -6.89
CA GLU A 34 -4.29 5.78 -7.87
C GLU A 34 -4.62 4.74 -8.95
N ARG A 35 -4.81 5.19 -10.20
CA ARG A 35 -5.00 4.31 -11.35
C ARG A 35 -3.64 3.86 -11.88
N GLN A 36 -3.56 2.64 -12.39
CA GLN A 36 -2.28 2.05 -12.84
C GLN A 36 -2.37 1.56 -14.30
N CYS A 37 -3.44 0.84 -14.64
CA CYS A 37 -3.67 0.29 -15.97
C CYS A 37 -5.17 0.10 -16.24
N ARG A 38 -5.55 -0.08 -17.51
CA ARG A 38 -6.91 -0.40 -17.94
C ARG A 38 -7.11 -1.92 -18.03
N CYS A 39 -8.18 -2.44 -17.45
CA CYS A 39 -8.48 -3.87 -17.56
C CYS A 39 -8.79 -4.27 -19.02
N PRO A 40 -8.33 -5.46 -19.47
CA PRO A 40 -8.60 -5.95 -20.81
C PRO A 40 -10.09 -6.27 -21.01
N GLY A 41 -10.56 -6.02 -22.24
CA GLY A 41 -11.98 -6.14 -22.61
C GLY A 41 -12.85 -5.02 -22.06
N SER A 42 -14.18 -5.16 -22.15
CA SER A 42 -15.14 -4.16 -21.63
C SER A 42 -15.25 -4.13 -20.09
N ASN A 43 -14.31 -4.73 -19.38
CA ASN A 43 -14.30 -4.79 -17.92
C ASN A 43 -13.71 -3.50 -17.34
N GLN A 44 -14.38 -2.90 -16.36
CA GLN A 44 -13.84 -1.75 -15.64
C GLN A 44 -13.18 -2.21 -14.34
N CYS A 45 -11.99 -1.68 -14.04
CA CYS A 45 -11.33 -1.93 -12.75
C CYS A 45 -12.21 -1.41 -11.61
N SER A 46 -12.35 -2.18 -10.53
CA SER A 46 -13.20 -1.81 -9.39
C SER A 46 -12.76 -0.48 -8.76
N LEU A 47 -13.74 0.39 -8.52
CA LEU A 47 -13.60 1.66 -7.78
C LEU A 47 -14.17 1.57 -6.35
N ALA A 48 -14.57 0.39 -5.89
CA ALA A 48 -15.18 0.23 -4.57
C ALA A 48 -14.18 0.54 -3.45
N ILE A 49 -14.55 1.42 -2.52
CA ILE A 49 -13.72 1.78 -1.35
C ILE A 49 -13.67 0.66 -0.29
N GLY A 50 -14.43 -0.43 -0.48
CA GLY A 50 -14.42 -1.62 0.38
C GLY A 50 -13.70 -2.83 -0.25
N PRO A 51 -13.34 -3.84 0.57
CA PRO A 51 -12.67 -5.07 0.11
C PRO A 51 -13.61 -6.20 -0.34
N TYR A 52 -14.93 -5.99 -0.30
CA TYR A 52 -15.95 -7.04 -0.44
C TYR A 52 -16.46 -7.23 -1.89
N ASP A 53 -15.74 -6.71 -2.88
CA ASP A 53 -16.08 -6.77 -4.31
C ASP A 53 -15.56 -8.03 -5.03
N GLY A 54 -14.81 -8.90 -4.34
CA GLY A 54 -14.19 -10.09 -4.93
C GLY A 54 -12.96 -9.83 -5.81
N HIS A 55 -12.53 -8.57 -5.93
CA HIS A 55 -11.44 -8.11 -6.80
C HIS A 55 -10.36 -7.35 -6.01
N THR A 56 -10.40 -7.42 -4.66
CA THR A 56 -9.52 -6.67 -3.74
C THR A 56 -8.61 -7.57 -2.92
N ILE A 57 -7.32 -7.22 -2.84
CA ILE A 57 -6.42 -7.58 -1.74
C ILE A 57 -6.21 -6.37 -0.83
N THR A 58 -6.28 -6.56 0.48
CA THR A 58 -5.94 -5.53 1.48
C THR A 58 -4.53 -5.78 2.03
N ASP A 59 -3.66 -4.78 1.96
CA ASP A 59 -2.42 -4.72 2.74
C ASP A 59 -2.36 -3.39 3.50
N ARG A 60 -2.31 -3.45 4.84
CA ARG A 60 -2.27 -2.28 5.73
C ARG A 60 -3.45 -1.32 5.49
N ASN A 61 -3.17 -0.12 4.95
CA ASN A 61 -4.13 0.93 4.59
C ASN A 61 -4.40 1.02 3.07
N GLN A 62 -3.90 0.05 2.28
CA GLN A 62 -4.09 0.01 0.83
C GLN A 62 -5.01 -1.14 0.42
N LEU A 63 -5.88 -0.86 -0.54
CA LEU A 63 -6.69 -1.83 -1.28
C LEU A 63 -6.11 -1.94 -2.70
N LEU A 64 -5.52 -3.08 -3.00
CA LEU A 64 -5.00 -3.43 -4.32
C LEU A 64 -6.15 -4.07 -5.11
N LYS A 65 -6.57 -3.44 -6.21
CA LYS A 65 -7.63 -3.91 -7.09
C LYS A 65 -7.02 -4.59 -8.31
N ILE A 66 -7.58 -5.73 -8.71
CA ILE A 66 -7.24 -6.42 -9.96
C ILE A 66 -8.48 -6.60 -10.85
N CYS A 67 -8.25 -6.97 -12.11
CA CYS A 67 -9.30 -7.19 -13.09
C CYS A 67 -10.01 -8.56 -12.89
N GLU A 68 -9.28 -9.54 -12.38
CA GLU A 68 -9.73 -10.91 -12.14
C GLU A 68 -10.19 -11.15 -10.70
N LYS A 69 -10.84 -12.28 -10.43
CA LYS A 69 -11.32 -12.60 -9.08
C LYS A 69 -10.16 -13.04 -8.19
N VAL A 70 -9.98 -12.36 -7.06
CA VAL A 70 -8.94 -12.74 -6.08
C VAL A 70 -9.16 -14.14 -5.49
N SER A 71 -10.35 -14.73 -5.63
CA SER A 71 -10.61 -16.12 -5.22
C SER A 71 -9.76 -17.15 -5.95
N GLU A 72 -9.36 -16.86 -7.19
CA GLU A 72 -8.61 -17.77 -8.08
C GLU A 72 -7.12 -17.82 -7.71
N LEU A 73 -6.58 -16.73 -7.15
CA LEU A 73 -5.21 -16.68 -6.62
C LEU A 73 -5.04 -17.65 -5.42
N PRO A 74 -3.99 -18.50 -5.39
CA PRO A 74 -3.71 -19.40 -4.28
C PRO A 74 -3.36 -18.63 -3.00
N LYS A 75 -3.30 -19.32 -1.85
CA LYS A 75 -2.84 -18.72 -0.58
C LYS A 75 -1.33 -18.87 -0.45
N CYS A 76 -0.63 -17.78 -0.17
CA CYS A 76 0.81 -17.78 0.08
C CYS A 76 1.16 -18.47 1.41
N ARG A 77 2.28 -19.18 1.42
CA ARG A 77 2.96 -19.68 2.64
C ARG A 77 3.97 -18.61 3.10
N TYR A 78 3.93 -18.27 4.38
CA TYR A 78 4.77 -17.22 4.96
C TYR A 78 6.26 -17.37 4.63
N PHE A 79 6.94 -16.24 4.42
CA PHE A 79 8.38 -16.10 4.18
C PHE A 79 8.97 -16.82 2.96
N ARG A 80 8.23 -17.71 2.28
CA ARG A 80 8.69 -18.46 1.10
C ARG A 80 8.04 -18.00 -0.19
N ASP A 81 6.71 -17.89 -0.21
CA ASP A 81 5.99 -17.66 -1.46
C ASP A 81 5.94 -16.14 -1.74
N ILE A 82 6.23 -15.78 -3.00
CA ILE A 82 6.13 -14.39 -3.46
C ILE A 82 4.65 -14.06 -3.65
N THR A 83 4.15 -13.06 -2.93
CA THR A 83 2.74 -12.61 -3.03
C THR A 83 2.51 -11.73 -4.23
N TRP A 84 3.47 -10.86 -4.54
CA TRP A 84 3.45 -10.01 -5.74
C TRP A 84 4.86 -9.56 -6.11
N THR A 85 4.99 -9.11 -7.35
CA THR A 85 6.19 -8.42 -7.86
C THR A 85 5.83 -6.99 -8.23
N VAL A 86 6.76 -6.05 -8.05
CA VAL A 86 6.67 -4.69 -8.58
C VAL A 86 7.84 -4.49 -9.54
N GLU A 87 7.54 -4.25 -10.81
CA GLU A 87 8.51 -3.92 -11.85
C GLU A 87 8.54 -2.40 -12.06
N LEU A 88 9.74 -1.80 -11.97
CA LEU A 88 9.95 -0.38 -12.25
C LEU A 88 10.17 -0.18 -13.75
N SER A 89 9.16 0.30 -14.47
CA SER A 89 9.32 0.65 -15.87
C SER A 89 10.15 1.92 -16.02
N ARG A 90 10.97 1.99 -17.08
CA ARG A 90 11.75 3.18 -17.44
C ARG A 90 10.89 4.40 -17.83
N ARG A 91 9.57 4.21 -17.97
CA ARG A 91 8.58 5.27 -18.25
C ARG A 91 7.86 5.79 -16.99
N ASN A 92 8.44 5.64 -15.80
CA ASN A 92 7.86 6.00 -14.49
C ASN A 92 6.60 5.23 -14.07
N ALA A 93 6.03 4.38 -14.93
CA ALA A 93 4.97 3.44 -14.56
C ALA A 93 5.52 2.28 -13.69
N THR A 94 4.76 1.84 -12.70
CA THR A 94 5.08 0.66 -11.89
C THR A 94 4.05 -0.43 -12.12
N ALA A 95 4.44 -1.53 -12.76
CA ALA A 95 3.57 -2.70 -12.91
C ALA A 95 3.62 -3.52 -11.62
N GLN A 96 2.47 -3.85 -11.03
CA GLN A 96 2.40 -4.67 -9.81
C GLN A 96 1.55 -5.91 -10.06
N THR A 97 2.18 -7.08 -10.19
CA THR A 97 1.53 -8.35 -10.53
C THR A 97 1.36 -9.23 -9.29
N LEU A 98 0.13 -9.68 -9.02
CA LEU A 98 -0.19 -10.59 -7.92
C LEU A 98 0.03 -12.06 -8.33
N HIS A 99 0.66 -12.84 -7.45
CA HIS A 99 0.94 -14.28 -7.65
C HIS A 99 0.19 -15.17 -6.65
N CYS A 100 0.01 -14.69 -5.42
CA CYS A 100 -0.79 -15.36 -4.40
C CYS A 100 -1.30 -14.38 -3.34
N ARG A 101 -2.34 -14.77 -2.60
CA ARG A 101 -2.92 -13.99 -1.49
C ARG A 101 -2.23 -14.29 -0.17
N CYS A 102 -1.79 -13.24 0.52
CA CYS A 102 -1.34 -13.36 1.90
C CYS A 102 -2.46 -13.85 2.84
N PRO A 103 -2.15 -14.64 3.89
CA PRO A 103 -3.13 -15.03 4.90
C PRO A 103 -3.73 -13.84 5.67
N LYS A 104 -4.94 -14.00 6.25
CA LYS A 104 -5.60 -12.93 7.01
C LYS A 104 -4.75 -12.46 8.19
N GLY A 105 -4.62 -11.15 8.38
CA GLY A 105 -3.84 -10.56 9.49
C GLY A 105 -2.32 -10.65 9.30
N SER A 106 -1.87 -10.72 8.05
CA SER A 106 -0.46 -10.59 7.67
C SER A 106 -0.24 -9.33 6.85
N HIS A 107 1.02 -9.03 6.55
CA HIS A 107 1.43 -7.89 5.74
C HIS A 107 2.50 -8.31 4.74
N ALA A 108 2.60 -7.59 3.62
CA ALA A 108 3.69 -7.78 2.69
C ALA A 108 4.98 -7.08 3.17
N TYR A 109 6.12 -7.66 2.78
CA TYR A 109 7.46 -7.08 2.94
C TYR A 109 8.33 -7.43 1.72
N ILE A 110 9.32 -6.60 1.42
CA ILE A 110 10.28 -6.84 0.33
C ILE A 110 11.17 -8.03 0.73
N LEU A 111 11.14 -9.11 -0.07
CA LEU A 111 11.97 -10.30 0.12
C LEU A 111 13.30 -10.19 -0.62
N LYS A 112 13.27 -9.78 -1.88
CA LYS A 112 14.46 -9.63 -2.74
C LYS A 112 14.22 -8.60 -3.86
N ARG A 113 15.31 -8.14 -4.48
CA ARG A 113 15.31 -7.33 -5.71
C ARG A 113 16.17 -8.04 -6.76
N GLU A 114 15.66 -8.16 -7.98
CA GLU A 114 16.35 -8.72 -9.14
C GLU A 114 16.23 -7.74 -10.31
N GLY A 115 17.32 -7.04 -10.64
CA GLY A 115 17.28 -5.94 -11.61
C GLY A 115 16.34 -4.82 -11.17
N ASP A 116 15.32 -4.53 -11.96
CA ASP A 116 14.29 -3.53 -11.68
C ASP A 116 12.99 -4.12 -11.11
N VAL A 117 13.00 -5.42 -10.77
CA VAL A 117 11.87 -6.13 -10.15
C VAL A 117 12.10 -6.31 -8.65
N TYR A 118 11.11 -5.93 -7.85
CA TYR A 118 11.05 -6.16 -6.41
C TYR A 118 10.03 -7.27 -6.10
N ALA A 119 10.47 -8.34 -5.44
CA ALA A 119 9.60 -9.43 -5.02
C ALA A 119 9.20 -9.28 -3.55
N PHE A 120 7.91 -9.42 -3.27
CA PHE A 120 7.34 -9.28 -1.93
C PHE A 120 6.86 -10.64 -1.40
N ALA A 121 7.02 -10.89 -0.11
CA ALA A 121 6.51 -12.07 0.58
C ALA A 121 5.61 -11.68 1.76
N CYS A 122 4.83 -12.64 2.26
CA CYS A 122 3.92 -12.42 3.39
C CYS A 122 4.62 -12.67 4.74
N SER A 123 4.42 -11.77 5.69
CA SER A 123 4.86 -11.89 7.09
C SER A 123 3.66 -11.80 8.04
N PRO A 124 3.50 -12.71 9.02
CA PRO A 124 2.43 -12.61 10.03
C PRO A 124 2.60 -11.33 10.86
N GLN A 125 1.50 -10.70 11.28
CA GLN A 125 1.60 -9.54 12.15
C GLN A 125 2.02 -9.95 13.57
N SER A 126 3.29 -9.70 13.90
CA SER A 126 3.86 -9.92 15.24
C SER A 126 3.04 -9.23 16.33
N ARG A 127 2.73 -9.97 17.39
CA ARG A 127 1.95 -9.47 18.55
C ARG A 127 2.85 -9.09 19.73
N LEU A 128 4.04 -8.55 19.45
CA LEU A 128 5.00 -8.14 20.47
C LEU A 128 4.39 -7.04 21.35
N GLY A 129 4.54 -7.17 22.67
CA GLY A 129 4.23 -6.10 23.62
C GLY A 129 5.22 -4.96 23.48
N CYS A 130 4.80 -3.72 23.76
CA CYS A 130 5.71 -2.58 23.69
C CYS A 130 6.66 -2.52 24.89
N GLU A 131 7.96 -2.37 24.61
CA GLU A 131 8.95 -1.94 25.60
C GLU A 131 8.65 -0.53 26.12
N ARG A 132 9.16 -0.20 27.31
CA ARG A 132 8.87 1.07 27.98
C ARG A 132 9.41 2.24 27.15
N LYS A 133 8.52 3.17 26.77
CA LYS A 133 8.78 4.35 25.93
C LYS A 133 9.22 4.06 24.48
N GLN A 134 9.13 2.83 23.96
CA GLN A 134 9.37 2.61 22.54
C GLN A 134 8.19 3.10 21.68
N PRO A 135 8.41 3.54 20.43
CA PRO A 135 7.32 3.85 19.51
C PRO A 135 6.53 2.58 19.17
N CYS A 136 5.21 2.67 19.18
CA CYS A 136 4.30 1.57 18.83
C CYS A 136 3.95 1.55 17.34
N ARG A 137 4.07 2.69 16.66
CA ARG A 137 3.80 2.82 15.22
C ARG A 137 4.70 3.88 14.58
N LEU A 138 5.13 3.61 13.35
CA LEU A 138 5.79 4.56 12.47
C LEU A 138 4.82 4.99 11.37
N PHE A 139 4.92 6.25 10.97
CA PHE A 139 4.24 6.79 9.80
C PHE A 139 5.28 7.40 8.86
N SER A 140 5.18 7.12 7.56
CA SER A 140 5.92 7.81 6.51
C SER A 140 4.92 8.54 5.62
N VAL A 141 4.89 9.87 5.70
CA VAL A 141 3.97 10.74 4.97
C VAL A 141 4.71 11.33 3.78
N LYS A 142 4.26 11.03 2.56
CA LYS A 142 4.72 11.65 1.32
C LYS A 142 3.64 12.62 0.84
N LYS A 143 3.98 13.90 0.75
CA LYS A 143 3.03 14.94 0.34
C LYS A 143 2.95 14.98 -1.19
N ARG A 144 1.77 14.70 -1.77
CA ARG A 144 1.43 15.00 -3.17
C ARG A 144 0.69 16.34 -3.22
N GLU A 145 0.32 16.80 -4.41
CA GLU A 145 -0.31 18.12 -4.60
C GLU A 145 -1.67 18.24 -3.91
N THR A 146 -2.50 17.20 -4.00
CA THR A 146 -3.90 17.18 -3.53
C THR A 146 -4.16 16.19 -2.39
N VAL A 147 -3.24 15.24 -2.14
CA VAL A 147 -3.39 14.15 -1.18
C VAL A 147 -2.09 13.86 -0.42
N GLU A 148 -2.21 13.20 0.73
CA GLU A 148 -1.08 12.63 1.46
C GLU A 148 -1.06 11.11 1.28
N GLU A 149 0.03 10.59 0.73
CA GLU A 149 0.29 9.17 0.64
C GLU A 149 1.00 8.74 1.93
N VAL A 150 0.39 7.85 2.72
CA VAL A 150 0.89 7.53 4.06
C VAL A 150 1.08 6.04 4.26
N SER A 151 2.33 5.62 4.44
CA SER A 151 2.67 4.26 4.83
C SER A 151 2.68 4.13 6.36
N THR A 152 1.99 3.10 6.88
CA THR A 152 1.93 2.84 8.32
C THR A 152 2.60 1.50 8.69
N ASN A 153 3.46 1.52 9.72
CA ASN A 153 4.13 0.33 10.24
C ASN A 153 3.86 0.21 11.75
N THR A 154 3.08 -0.81 12.17
CA THR A 154 2.86 -1.09 13.59
C THR A 154 4.00 -1.95 14.12
N ILE A 155 4.74 -1.46 15.12
CA ILE A 155 5.91 -2.14 15.72
C ILE A 155 5.46 -3.12 16.79
N CYS A 156 4.61 -2.66 17.71
CA CYS A 156 4.23 -3.40 18.91
C CYS A 156 2.81 -3.02 19.38
N ARG A 157 2.30 -3.78 20.35
CA ARG A 157 1.02 -3.55 21.00
C ARG A 157 1.23 -2.92 22.37
N CYS A 158 0.58 -1.78 22.61
CA CYS A 158 0.57 -1.12 23.91
C CYS A 158 -0.05 -2.01 24.99
N SER A 159 0.41 -1.85 26.23
CA SER A 159 -0.01 -2.64 27.38
C SER A 159 -1.05 -1.91 28.23
N GLY A 160 -1.95 -2.67 28.87
CA GLY A 160 -2.98 -2.12 29.76
C GLY A 160 -3.98 -1.22 29.01
N PRO A 161 -4.35 -0.04 29.56
CA PRO A 161 -5.30 0.87 28.92
C PRO A 161 -4.69 1.71 27.79
N MET A 162 -3.36 1.70 27.62
CA MET A 162 -2.70 2.56 26.64
C MET A 162 -3.04 2.16 25.21
N THR A 163 -3.29 3.15 24.35
CA THR A 163 -3.65 2.97 22.95
C THR A 163 -2.55 3.51 22.02
N CYS A 164 -2.27 2.79 20.93
CA CYS A 164 -1.34 3.25 19.92
C CYS A 164 -2.03 4.23 18.94
N PRO A 165 -1.46 5.43 18.65
CA PRO A 165 -2.01 6.39 17.71
C PRO A 165 -2.34 5.78 16.34
N LYS A 166 -3.51 6.15 15.79
CA LYS A 166 -3.98 5.69 14.47
C LYS A 166 -3.59 6.62 13.32
N HIS A 167 -3.52 7.92 13.58
CA HIS A 167 -3.17 8.94 12.59
C HIS A 167 -1.92 9.72 13.04
N HIS A 168 -1.17 10.29 12.10
CA HIS A 168 0.13 10.94 12.35
C HIS A 168 -0.01 12.33 13.00
N SER A 169 -1.21 12.90 13.00
CA SER A 169 -1.55 14.14 13.71
C SER A 169 -2.17 13.91 15.10
N ASN A 170 -2.35 12.66 15.54
CA ASN A 170 -2.89 12.37 16.87
C ASN A 170 -1.91 12.77 17.98
N GLN A 171 -2.46 13.01 19.17
CA GLN A 171 -1.66 13.12 20.40
C GLN A 171 -0.77 11.88 20.58
N GLY A 172 0.45 12.08 21.10
CA GLY A 172 1.44 11.02 21.27
C GLY A 172 2.25 10.69 20.01
N VAL A 173 2.06 11.44 18.93
CA VAL A 173 2.91 11.35 17.74
C VAL A 173 3.95 12.48 17.74
N LEU A 174 5.22 12.11 17.56
CA LEU A 174 6.34 13.05 17.41
C LEU A 174 6.84 13.06 15.96
N ALA A 175 7.18 14.23 15.44
CA ALA A 175 7.82 14.33 14.13
C ALA A 175 9.25 13.79 14.16
N GLY A 176 9.58 12.94 13.19
CA GLY A 176 10.92 12.39 12.97
C GLY A 176 11.70 13.15 11.89
N LYS A 177 12.50 12.41 11.12
CA LYS A 177 13.31 12.95 10.02
C LYS A 177 12.44 13.33 8.81
N THR A 178 12.88 14.38 8.11
CA THR A 178 12.37 14.78 6.79
C THR A 178 13.40 14.43 5.73
N TYR A 179 12.97 13.68 4.71
CA TYR A 179 13.75 13.27 3.54
C TYR A 179 13.38 14.20 2.39
N SER A 180 14.00 15.39 2.37
CA SER A 180 13.61 16.50 1.50
C SER A 180 13.68 16.19 0.00
N ARG A 181 14.64 15.37 -0.43
CA ARG A 181 14.77 14.92 -1.83
C ARG A 181 13.59 14.07 -2.32
N GLU A 182 12.84 13.46 -1.41
CA GLU A 182 11.77 12.50 -1.71
C GLU A 182 10.37 13.05 -1.36
N GLY A 183 10.31 14.22 -0.73
CA GLY A 183 9.06 14.80 -0.22
C GLY A 183 8.46 14.04 0.97
N ILE A 184 9.26 13.21 1.67
CA ILE A 184 8.80 12.31 2.73
C ILE A 184 9.13 12.88 4.12
N ARG A 185 8.17 12.82 5.04
CA ARG A 185 8.37 13.10 6.48
C ARG A 185 7.96 11.89 7.31
N THR A 186 8.82 11.51 8.26
CA THR A 186 8.54 10.41 9.19
C THR A 186 7.95 10.91 10.50
N PHE A 187 7.13 10.08 11.15
CA PHE A 187 6.56 10.34 12.46
C PHE A 187 6.55 9.08 13.34
N LEU A 188 6.67 9.28 14.65
CA LEU A 188 6.81 8.26 15.68
C LEU A 188 5.61 8.33 16.64
N GLY A 189 4.71 7.35 16.59
CA GLY A 189 3.59 7.22 17.52
C GLY A 189 3.96 6.42 18.75
N TYR A 190 3.70 6.95 19.93
CA TYR A 190 3.96 6.32 21.23
C TYR A 190 2.66 5.92 21.92
N CYS A 191 2.73 4.91 22.80
CA CYS A 191 1.60 4.52 23.64
C CYS A 191 1.21 5.65 24.61
N LEU A 192 -0.08 5.98 24.66
CA LEU A 192 -0.73 6.88 25.63
C LEU A 192 -1.93 6.20 26.27
#